data_AF-A0A1V9Y9E0-F1
#
_entry.id   AF-A0A1V9Y9E0-F1
#
_cell.length_a   1.000
_cell.length_b   1.000
_cell.length_c   1.000
_cell.angle_alpha   90.00
_cell.angle_beta   90.00
_cell.angle_gamma   90.00
#
_symmetry.space_group_name_H-M   'P 1'
#
loop_
_entity.id
_entity.type
_entity.pdbx_description
1 polymer ?
#
loop_
_entity_poly.entity_id
_entity_poly.type
_entity_poly.pdbx_seq_one_letter_code
_entity_poly.pdbx_strand_id
1 'polypeptide(L)'
;MSSPPPTKVQKTETAATATGATFTCLTCGDNSFASRNKLFRHIKDCAANQQFLADAKAAAPAVDLSDLYYYVTGGRLCGKTLGSVERFSLARQVWETVPSMLENRGSHGAVGVGHELFVLGGGGFRSNLATCEKLDVAAATWSQIAPMTTYRHALAVVYIPETKSIYCVGGWVNGSKCSAVLEKYEVASNTWETLAPMQVPRRLLGATAFDGRLYVFGGNADDHEHEDKQWYSDAVECFDPATNAWTRKAPLPFAGPCSAVTIGKYIFVLLHGRSVLRYAPESDTYVVVADLPLPEWYCFDADAVGGTIYALGGISKGVWSREVFSFDTVSGSWTQLPAMKKRRRRTAAALVHTAAITANECKLLSGPFETFIQLTLGLIAMSVLVCKRYFEHPQRPFRVWLFDASKQCIGAGWAHAANLAIAILLVQYSKVKDNADECAFYFINFTLDTSFGVALNWFLLHCSVLLARKFHWKALQVPGYYGDPIQTRIWLTQLGVWLVIIIMTKLIIGRIILWFDTPINAFANWLFEPLSEYPRLELVLVMIACPVTMNIVQFWVTDNFLKKHDSDQKAADENTPLHKPHDTYV
;
A
#
# COMPACT_ATOMS: atom_id res chain seq x y z
N MET A 1 1.67 -90.12 -13.25
CA MET A 1 0.75 -88.98 -13.04
C MET A 1 0.53 -88.89 -11.54
N SER A 2 0.89 -87.88 -10.77
CA SER A 2 1.49 -86.56 -10.98
C SER A 2 2.09 -86.20 -9.61
N SER A 3 3.36 -85.85 -9.60
CA SER A 3 4.18 -85.51 -8.43
C SER A 3 3.70 -84.23 -7.72
N PRO A 4 3.84 -84.15 -6.38
CA PRO A 4 3.53 -82.94 -5.60
C PRO A 4 4.55 -81.82 -5.86
N PRO A 5 4.18 -80.53 -5.63
CA PRO A 5 5.02 -79.38 -5.97
C PRO A 5 6.23 -79.25 -5.02
N PRO A 6 7.35 -78.64 -5.48
CA PRO A 6 8.57 -78.57 -4.70
C PRO A 6 8.49 -77.52 -3.58
N THR A 7 9.01 -77.91 -2.43
CA THR A 7 9.26 -77.13 -1.23
C THR A 7 10.13 -75.91 -1.55
N LYS A 8 9.66 -74.71 -1.20
CA LYS A 8 10.47 -73.48 -1.26
C LYS A 8 11.67 -73.62 -0.34
N VAL A 9 12.86 -73.73 -0.93
CA VAL A 9 14.13 -73.54 -0.24
C VAL A 9 14.16 -72.10 0.28
N GLN A 10 14.05 -71.94 1.60
CA GLN A 10 14.46 -70.70 2.26
C GLN A 10 15.96 -70.50 1.96
N LYS A 11 16.27 -69.54 1.09
CA LYS A 11 17.60 -68.93 1.09
C LYS A 11 17.71 -68.15 2.40
N THR A 12 18.36 -68.78 3.37
CA THR A 12 19.05 -68.10 4.46
C THR A 12 20.07 -67.15 3.83
N GLU A 13 19.67 -65.91 3.59
CA GLU A 13 20.60 -64.80 3.51
C GLU A 13 21.17 -64.62 4.91
N THR A 14 22.33 -65.25 5.10
CA THR A 14 23.25 -64.97 6.19
C THR A 14 23.49 -63.47 6.22
N ALA A 15 23.12 -62.86 7.34
CA ALA A 15 23.47 -61.49 7.69
C ALA A 15 25.00 -61.38 7.71
N ALA A 16 25.57 -60.99 6.57
CA ALA A 16 26.91 -60.44 6.51
C ALA A 16 26.83 -59.05 7.13
N THR A 17 27.42 -58.92 8.31
CA THR A 17 27.82 -57.66 8.95
C THR A 17 28.72 -56.87 7.99
N ALA A 18 28.11 -56.12 7.08
CA ALA A 18 28.80 -55.11 6.31
C ALA A 18 28.83 -53.83 7.14
N THR A 19 30.02 -53.47 7.61
CA THR A 19 30.37 -52.11 8.08
C THR A 19 29.62 -51.08 7.25
N GLY A 20 28.82 -50.24 7.90
CA GLY A 20 28.08 -49.14 7.27
C GLY A 20 29.04 -48.08 6.73
N ALA A 21 29.70 -48.39 5.62
CA ALA A 21 30.56 -47.46 4.91
C ALA A 21 29.65 -46.44 4.23
N THR A 22 29.48 -45.31 4.89
CA THR A 22 28.86 -44.13 4.30
C THR A 22 29.85 -43.49 3.33
N PHE A 23 29.38 -43.11 2.14
CA PHE A 23 30.21 -42.40 1.18
C PHE A 23 30.11 -40.90 1.41
N THR A 24 31.22 -40.18 1.25
CA THR A 24 31.28 -38.72 1.41
C THR A 24 31.50 -38.02 0.08
N CYS A 25 30.72 -36.97 -0.19
CA CYS A 25 30.94 -36.07 -1.30
C CYS A 25 32.13 -35.15 -0.98
N LEU A 26 33.21 -35.23 -1.75
CA LEU A 26 34.40 -34.38 -1.54
C LEU A 26 34.17 -32.90 -1.89
N THR A 27 33.07 -32.60 -2.59
CA THR A 27 32.73 -31.24 -3.05
C THR A 27 31.97 -30.44 -1.99
N CYS A 28 31.07 -31.07 -1.22
CA CYS A 28 30.29 -30.40 -0.16
C CYS A 28 30.45 -31.00 1.25
N GLY A 29 31.10 -32.15 1.39
CA GLY A 29 31.28 -32.84 2.67
C GLY A 29 30.11 -33.71 3.14
N ASP A 30 29.00 -33.81 2.39
CA ASP A 30 27.84 -34.65 2.77
C ASP A 30 28.24 -36.14 2.80
N ASN A 31 27.97 -36.82 3.91
CA ASN A 31 28.30 -38.22 4.16
C ASN A 31 27.06 -39.12 4.33
N SER A 32 25.88 -38.68 3.90
CA SER A 32 24.61 -39.42 4.06
C SER A 32 24.39 -40.55 3.04
N PHE A 33 25.36 -40.81 2.14
CA PHE A 33 25.16 -41.70 1.01
C PHE A 33 25.37 -43.18 1.36
N ALA A 34 24.27 -43.94 1.34
CA ALA A 34 24.28 -45.39 1.55
C ALA A 34 24.77 -46.22 0.34
N SER A 35 25.04 -45.60 -0.82
CA SER A 35 25.58 -46.30 -2.00
C SER A 35 26.34 -45.38 -2.95
N ARG A 36 27.29 -45.95 -3.71
CA ARG A 36 28.08 -45.24 -4.74
C ARG A 36 27.18 -44.59 -5.80
N ASN A 37 26.09 -45.22 -6.21
CA ASN A 37 25.17 -44.66 -7.22
C ASN A 37 24.40 -43.42 -6.71
N LYS A 38 24.12 -43.34 -5.41
CA LYS A 38 23.54 -42.13 -4.79
C LYS A 38 24.60 -41.03 -4.69
N LEU A 39 25.82 -41.39 -4.28
CA LEU A 39 26.95 -40.47 -4.24
C LEU A 39 27.26 -39.88 -5.63
N PHE A 40 27.35 -40.69 -6.68
CA PHE A 40 27.65 -40.23 -8.04
C PHE A 40 26.61 -39.23 -8.58
N ARG A 41 25.31 -39.48 -8.32
CA ARG A 41 24.25 -38.51 -8.65
C ARG A 41 24.44 -37.21 -7.88
N HIS A 42 24.64 -37.31 -6.57
CA HIS A 42 24.86 -36.14 -5.73
C HIS A 42 26.11 -35.35 -6.13
N ILE A 43 27.24 -35.99 -6.48
CA ILE A 43 28.46 -35.29 -6.90
C ILE A 43 28.20 -34.42 -8.13
N LYS A 44 27.42 -34.93 -9.10
CA LYS A 44 27.04 -34.18 -10.30
C LYS A 44 26.19 -32.95 -9.94
N ASP A 45 25.16 -33.14 -9.11
CA ASP A 45 24.27 -32.07 -8.65
C ASP A 45 25.02 -31.04 -7.79
N CYS A 46 25.94 -31.52 -6.96
CA CYS A 46 26.79 -30.74 -6.09
C CYS A 46 27.77 -29.86 -6.88
N ALA A 47 28.44 -30.41 -7.90
CA ALA A 47 29.31 -29.64 -8.78
C ALA A 47 28.54 -28.54 -9.53
N ALA A 48 27.35 -28.85 -10.06
CA ALA A 48 26.48 -27.85 -10.67
C ALA A 48 26.04 -26.76 -9.67
N ASN A 49 25.81 -27.13 -8.40
CA ASN A 49 25.49 -26.19 -7.33
C ASN A 49 26.66 -25.28 -6.97
N GLN A 50 27.88 -25.81 -6.90
CA GLN A 50 29.06 -24.99 -6.65
C GLN A 50 29.32 -24.00 -7.78
N GLN A 51 29.11 -24.41 -9.04
CA GLN A 51 29.23 -23.49 -10.16
C GLN A 51 28.23 -22.33 -10.07
N PHE A 52 26.96 -22.61 -9.73
CA PHE A 52 25.98 -21.55 -9.47
C PHE A 52 26.45 -20.60 -8.37
N LEU A 53 26.93 -21.12 -7.23
CA LEU A 53 27.37 -20.28 -6.12
C LEU A 53 28.56 -19.39 -6.52
N ALA A 54 29.45 -19.89 -7.37
CA ALA A 54 30.55 -19.12 -7.93
C ALA A 54 30.04 -18.01 -8.86
N ASP A 55 29.12 -18.33 -9.77
CA ASP A 55 28.52 -17.37 -10.71
C ASP A 55 27.71 -16.29 -9.98
N ALA A 56 26.93 -16.69 -8.97
CA ALA A 56 26.12 -15.79 -8.16
C ALA A 56 26.98 -14.87 -7.28
N LYS A 57 28.13 -15.34 -6.77
CA LYS A 57 29.11 -14.48 -6.08
C LYS A 57 29.84 -13.53 -7.04
N ALA A 58 30.09 -13.95 -8.27
CA ALA A 58 30.74 -13.11 -9.28
C ALA A 58 29.79 -12.03 -9.84
N ALA A 59 28.49 -12.30 -9.84
CA ALA A 59 27.46 -11.37 -10.27
C ALA A 59 26.95 -10.50 -9.10
N ALA A 60 27.60 -9.37 -8.83
CA ALA A 60 26.94 -8.31 -8.04
C ALA A 60 27.49 -6.90 -8.31
N PRO A 61 26.65 -5.99 -8.82
CA PRO A 61 26.36 -4.75 -8.11
C PRO A 61 25.19 -4.96 -7.15
N ALA A 62 25.16 -4.17 -6.06
CA ALA A 62 23.99 -4.08 -5.20
C ALA A 62 22.79 -3.61 -6.04
N VAL A 63 21.68 -4.35 -5.99
CA VAL A 63 20.42 -3.91 -6.61
C VAL A 63 19.86 -2.78 -5.76
N ASP A 64 19.60 -1.64 -6.38
CA ASP A 64 18.92 -0.54 -5.68
C ASP A 64 17.46 -0.91 -5.42
N LEU A 65 17.10 -0.95 -4.14
CA LEU A 65 15.77 -1.30 -3.66
C LEU A 65 14.95 -0.06 -3.27
N SER A 66 15.50 1.15 -3.35
CA SER A 66 14.84 2.37 -2.88
C SER A 66 13.46 2.59 -3.52
N ASP A 67 13.39 2.27 -4.80
CA ASP A 67 12.26 2.53 -5.69
C ASP A 67 11.48 1.27 -6.04
N LEU A 68 11.78 0.14 -5.37
CA LEU A 68 11.14 -1.14 -5.64
C LEU A 68 10.11 -1.48 -4.55
N TYR A 69 8.89 -1.72 -5.01
CA TYR A 69 7.76 -2.07 -4.16
C TYR A 69 7.17 -3.40 -4.57
N TYR A 70 6.86 -4.24 -3.59
CA TYR A 70 6.17 -5.48 -3.81
C TYR A 70 4.67 -5.28 -3.56
N TYR A 71 3.87 -5.26 -4.63
CA TYR A 71 2.43 -5.04 -4.55
C TYR A 71 1.71 -6.36 -4.37
N VAL A 72 0.83 -6.44 -3.37
CA VAL A 72 -0.01 -7.61 -3.07
C VAL A 72 -1.48 -7.26 -3.32
N THR A 73 -2.09 -7.96 -4.26
CA THR A 73 -3.41 -7.63 -4.79
C THR A 73 -4.46 -8.69 -4.43
N GLY A 74 -5.62 -8.20 -4.00
CA GLY A 74 -6.83 -9.01 -3.82
C GLY A 74 -6.64 -10.25 -2.93
N GLY A 75 -7.12 -11.38 -3.42
CA GLY A 75 -7.13 -12.66 -2.70
C GLY A 75 -8.45 -12.94 -2.00
N ARG A 76 -8.46 -13.95 -1.12
CA ARG A 76 -9.66 -14.35 -0.38
C ARG A 76 -9.46 -14.29 1.13
N LEU A 77 -10.47 -13.77 1.82
CA LEU A 77 -10.57 -13.69 3.26
C LEU A 77 -11.98 -14.03 3.79
N CYS A 78 -12.10 -15.14 4.53
CA CYS A 78 -13.21 -15.78 5.20
C CYS A 78 -14.46 -15.84 4.32
N GLY A 79 -14.31 -16.41 3.12
CA GLY A 79 -15.37 -16.49 2.12
C GLY A 79 -15.57 -15.21 1.29
N LYS A 80 -14.95 -14.09 1.65
CA LYS A 80 -14.99 -12.84 0.87
C LYS A 80 -13.84 -12.79 -0.14
N THR A 81 -14.13 -12.26 -1.32
CA THR A 81 -13.12 -11.89 -2.32
C THR A 81 -12.70 -10.45 -2.07
N LEU A 82 -11.40 -10.18 -2.03
CA LEU A 82 -10.84 -8.87 -1.69
C LEU A 82 -10.52 -8.06 -2.94
N GLY A 83 -10.76 -6.75 -2.88
CA GLY A 83 -10.21 -5.76 -3.81
C GLY A 83 -9.07 -4.94 -3.23
N SER A 84 -8.80 -5.06 -1.92
CA SER A 84 -7.77 -4.27 -1.27
C SER A 84 -6.38 -4.62 -1.78
N VAL A 85 -5.51 -3.62 -1.83
CA VAL A 85 -4.13 -3.77 -2.28
C VAL A 85 -3.22 -3.21 -1.20
N GLU A 86 -2.14 -3.92 -0.93
CA GLU A 86 -1.07 -3.50 -0.02
C GLU A 86 0.23 -3.47 -0.81
N ARG A 87 1.13 -2.54 -0.52
CA ARG A 87 2.49 -2.57 -1.07
C ARG A 87 3.52 -2.64 0.04
N PHE A 88 4.59 -3.37 -0.21
CA PHE A 88 5.72 -3.48 0.71
C PHE A 88 6.94 -2.77 0.13
N SER A 89 7.48 -1.80 0.87
CA SER A 89 8.74 -1.15 0.49
C SER A 89 9.90 -2.09 0.83
N LEU A 90 10.66 -2.54 -0.18
CA LEU A 90 11.79 -3.42 0.06
C LEU A 90 12.95 -2.71 0.78
N ALA A 91 13.14 -1.41 0.53
CA ALA A 91 14.13 -0.61 1.24
C ALA A 91 13.75 -0.33 2.71
N ARG A 92 12.50 0.09 2.97
CA ARG A 92 12.06 0.46 4.33
C ARG A 92 11.55 -0.71 5.15
N GLN A 93 11.21 -1.82 4.51
CA GLN A 93 10.58 -2.99 5.13
C GLN A 93 9.24 -2.63 5.82
N VAL A 94 8.45 -1.74 5.21
CA VAL A 94 7.16 -1.28 5.76
C VAL A 94 6.03 -1.54 4.77
N TRP A 95 4.87 -1.91 5.31
CA TRP A 95 3.62 -2.11 4.57
C TRP A 95 2.78 -0.86 4.49
N GLU A 96 2.32 -0.54 3.29
CA GLU A 96 1.46 0.61 3.00
C GLU A 96 0.18 0.15 2.32
N THR A 97 -0.91 0.84 2.65
CA THR A 97 -2.18 0.64 1.95
C THR A 97 -2.19 1.50 0.70
N VAL A 98 -2.68 0.97 -0.41
CA VAL A 98 -2.83 1.72 -1.67
C VAL A 98 -4.27 1.58 -2.19
N PRO A 99 -4.67 2.37 -3.20
CA PRO A 99 -6.02 2.29 -3.75
C PRO A 99 -6.42 0.86 -4.11
N SER A 100 -7.65 0.51 -3.75
CA SER A 100 -8.19 -0.82 -4.05
C SER A 100 -8.46 -0.97 -5.54
N MET A 101 -8.37 -2.21 -6.02
CA MET A 101 -8.75 -2.58 -7.38
C MET A 101 -10.21 -2.19 -7.68
N LEU A 102 -10.51 -2.00 -8.96
CA LEU A 102 -11.85 -1.71 -9.46
C LEU A 102 -12.78 -2.91 -9.23
N GLU A 103 -12.25 -4.13 -9.33
CA GLU A 103 -13.00 -5.35 -9.12
C GLU A 103 -12.34 -6.26 -8.08
N ASN A 104 -13.15 -6.82 -7.17
CA ASN A 104 -12.68 -7.78 -6.18
C ASN A 104 -12.35 -9.11 -6.85
N ARG A 105 -11.12 -9.58 -6.70
CA ARG A 105 -10.66 -10.84 -7.31
C ARG A 105 -9.66 -11.60 -6.45
N GLY A 106 -9.65 -12.92 -6.61
CA GLY A 106 -8.66 -13.81 -6.01
C GLY A 106 -8.31 -14.96 -6.93
N SER A 107 -7.09 -15.48 -6.82
CA SER A 107 -6.48 -16.39 -7.81
C SER A 107 -6.47 -15.80 -9.22
N HIS A 108 -6.35 -14.47 -9.32
CA HIS A 108 -5.90 -13.78 -10.53
C HIS A 108 -4.39 -13.91 -10.66
N GLY A 109 -3.83 -13.45 -11.77
CA GLY A 109 -2.39 -13.18 -11.86
C GLY A 109 -2.11 -11.68 -11.81
N ALA A 110 -0.90 -11.32 -11.39
CA ALA A 110 -0.41 -9.96 -11.38
C ALA A 110 1.00 -9.93 -11.95
N VAL A 111 1.38 -8.83 -12.60
CA VAL A 111 2.74 -8.62 -13.09
C VAL A 111 3.06 -7.13 -13.17
N GLY A 112 4.29 -6.76 -12.84
CA GLY A 112 4.79 -5.41 -13.00
C GLY A 112 5.43 -5.21 -14.38
N VAL A 113 5.11 -4.10 -15.03
CA VAL A 113 5.72 -3.68 -16.29
C VAL A 113 6.11 -2.21 -16.16
N GLY A 114 7.41 -1.94 -15.97
CA GLY A 114 7.90 -0.59 -15.68
C GLY A 114 7.27 -0.01 -14.41
N HIS A 115 6.49 1.07 -14.57
CA HIS A 115 5.77 1.76 -13.49
C HIS A 115 4.29 1.39 -13.40
N GLU A 116 3.88 0.32 -14.06
CA GLU A 116 2.50 -0.12 -14.10
C GLU A 116 2.38 -1.52 -13.50
N LEU A 117 1.32 -1.72 -12.71
CA LEU A 117 0.93 -3.02 -12.20
C LEU A 117 -0.26 -3.54 -12.99
N PHE A 118 -0.11 -4.69 -13.63
CA PHE A 118 -1.19 -5.34 -14.37
C PHE A 118 -1.80 -6.47 -13.53
N VAL A 119 -3.12 -6.55 -13.56
CA VAL A 119 -3.91 -7.54 -12.81
C VAL A 119 -4.92 -8.18 -13.76
N LEU A 120 -4.82 -9.50 -13.96
CA LEU A 120 -5.47 -10.18 -15.08
C LEU A 120 -6.29 -11.39 -14.60
N GLY A 121 -7.56 -11.43 -15.01
CA GLY A 121 -8.48 -12.54 -14.74
C GLY A 121 -8.76 -12.78 -13.26
N GLY A 122 -8.93 -14.03 -12.87
CA GLY A 122 -9.17 -14.43 -11.49
C GLY A 122 -10.62 -14.77 -11.17
N GLY A 123 -10.85 -15.15 -9.92
CA GLY A 123 -12.15 -15.53 -9.40
C GLY A 123 -12.78 -14.36 -8.66
N GLY A 124 -13.81 -13.77 -9.26
CA GLY A 124 -14.62 -12.72 -8.65
C GLY A 124 -15.53 -13.25 -7.55
N PHE A 125 -16.54 -12.46 -7.18
CA PHE A 125 -17.52 -12.84 -6.15
C PHE A 125 -18.46 -13.96 -6.63
N ARG A 126 -18.97 -13.87 -7.87
CA ARG A 126 -19.97 -14.81 -8.42
C ARG A 126 -19.42 -15.75 -9.50
N SER A 127 -18.43 -15.30 -10.25
CA SER A 127 -17.90 -16.02 -11.40
C SER A 127 -16.41 -15.76 -11.58
N ASN A 128 -15.80 -16.53 -12.48
CA ASN A 128 -14.50 -16.21 -13.03
C ASN A 128 -14.56 -14.92 -13.85
N LEU A 129 -13.43 -14.24 -13.94
CA LEU A 129 -13.28 -12.96 -14.61
C LEU A 129 -12.41 -13.12 -15.85
N ALA A 130 -12.81 -12.41 -16.90
CA ALA A 130 -11.96 -12.08 -18.05
C ALA A 130 -11.45 -10.62 -17.97
N THR A 131 -12.07 -9.81 -17.11
CA THR A 131 -11.72 -8.41 -16.89
C THR A 131 -10.27 -8.30 -16.43
N CYS A 132 -9.60 -7.28 -16.93
CA CYS A 132 -8.21 -6.98 -16.62
C CYS A 132 -8.12 -5.50 -16.30
N GLU A 133 -7.27 -5.16 -15.34
CA GLU A 133 -7.09 -3.80 -14.87
C GLU A 133 -5.61 -3.52 -14.62
N LYS A 134 -5.21 -2.27 -14.76
CA LYS A 134 -3.86 -1.83 -14.45
C LYS A 134 -3.87 -0.65 -13.49
N LEU A 135 -2.85 -0.58 -12.65
CA LEU A 135 -2.57 0.55 -11.77
C LEU A 135 -1.36 1.30 -12.30
N ASP A 136 -1.54 2.57 -12.59
CA ASP A 136 -0.44 3.53 -12.68
C ASP A 136 0.00 3.86 -11.25
N VAL A 137 1.21 3.44 -10.87
CA VAL A 137 1.70 3.61 -9.50
C VAL A 137 2.03 5.06 -9.15
N ALA A 138 2.36 5.89 -10.14
CA ALA A 138 2.66 7.31 -9.94
C ALA A 138 1.37 8.12 -9.78
N ALA A 139 0.37 7.84 -10.62
CA ALA A 139 -0.95 8.43 -10.50
C ALA A 139 -1.77 7.86 -9.34
N ALA A 140 -1.40 6.67 -8.83
CA ALA A 140 -2.17 5.87 -7.88
C ALA A 140 -3.61 5.63 -8.38
N THR A 141 -3.77 5.39 -9.68
CA THR A 141 -5.08 5.29 -10.34
C THR A 141 -5.21 3.96 -11.08
N TRP A 142 -6.31 3.26 -10.83
CA TRP A 142 -6.67 2.05 -11.56
C TRP A 142 -7.44 2.39 -12.84
N SER A 143 -7.17 1.65 -13.90
CA SER A 143 -7.89 1.73 -15.17
C SER A 143 -8.21 0.34 -15.70
N GLN A 144 -9.35 0.19 -16.36
CA GLN A 144 -9.68 -1.03 -17.08
C GLN A 144 -8.86 -1.11 -18.37
N ILE A 145 -8.42 -2.31 -18.72
CA ILE A 145 -7.78 -2.60 -20.01
C ILE A 145 -8.62 -3.65 -20.76
N ALA A 146 -8.23 -3.98 -21.99
CA ALA A 146 -8.93 -4.98 -22.78
C ALA A 146 -9.05 -6.29 -21.97
N PRO A 147 -10.24 -6.92 -21.92
CA PRO A 147 -10.42 -8.18 -21.23
C PRO A 147 -9.80 -9.33 -22.02
N MET A 148 -9.36 -10.38 -21.31
CA MET A 148 -9.00 -11.66 -21.93
C MET A 148 -10.17 -12.23 -22.73
N THR A 149 -9.91 -13.10 -23.70
CA THR A 149 -10.99 -13.78 -24.43
C THR A 149 -11.64 -14.88 -23.59
N THR A 150 -10.92 -15.42 -22.60
CA THR A 150 -11.40 -16.53 -21.76
C THR A 150 -11.38 -16.17 -20.27
N TYR A 151 -12.53 -16.28 -19.61
CA TYR A 151 -12.68 -16.04 -18.17
C TYR A 151 -12.12 -17.20 -17.34
N ARG A 152 -11.05 -16.94 -16.58
CA ARG A 152 -10.36 -18.00 -15.82
C ARG A 152 -9.65 -17.47 -14.59
N HIS A 153 -9.48 -18.35 -13.61
CA HIS A 153 -8.69 -18.09 -12.40
C HIS A 153 -7.65 -19.19 -12.19
N ALA A 154 -6.76 -19.02 -11.22
CA ALA A 154 -5.63 -19.91 -10.96
C ALA A 154 -4.72 -20.10 -12.21
N LEU A 155 -4.71 -19.10 -13.08
CA LEU A 155 -3.77 -18.94 -14.19
C LEU A 155 -2.43 -18.40 -13.69
N ALA A 156 -1.39 -18.58 -14.48
CA ALA A 156 -0.13 -17.85 -14.29
C ALA A 156 -0.03 -16.69 -15.28
N VAL A 157 0.64 -15.63 -14.86
CA VAL A 157 0.86 -14.40 -15.64
C VAL A 157 2.35 -14.09 -15.63
N VAL A 158 2.92 -13.87 -16.81
CA VAL A 158 4.36 -13.60 -16.98
C VAL A 158 4.56 -12.50 -18.00
N TYR A 159 5.37 -11.49 -17.68
CA TYR A 159 5.82 -10.50 -18.66
C TYR A 159 7.14 -10.98 -19.28
N ILE A 160 7.23 -10.92 -20.62
CA ILE A 160 8.45 -11.23 -21.35
C ILE A 160 8.99 -9.92 -21.96
N PRO A 161 10.08 -9.35 -21.42
CA PRO A 161 10.63 -8.08 -21.88
C PRO A 161 11.00 -8.04 -23.37
N GLU A 162 11.51 -9.15 -23.90
CA GLU A 162 11.95 -9.30 -25.29
C GLU A 162 10.80 -9.14 -26.29
N THR A 163 9.59 -9.58 -25.91
CA THR A 163 8.39 -9.43 -26.72
C THR A 163 7.55 -8.22 -26.34
N LYS A 164 7.83 -7.60 -25.18
CA LYS A 164 7.07 -6.49 -24.56
C LYS A 164 5.61 -6.85 -24.28
N SER A 165 5.34 -8.12 -24.05
CA SER A 165 3.97 -8.62 -23.89
C SER A 165 3.80 -9.42 -22.61
N ILE A 166 2.57 -9.45 -22.10
CA ILE A 166 2.16 -10.24 -20.95
C ILE A 166 1.51 -11.53 -21.44
N TYR A 167 1.89 -12.67 -20.86
CA TYR A 167 1.38 -13.99 -21.21
C TYR A 167 0.54 -14.55 -20.06
N CYS A 168 -0.70 -14.93 -20.36
CA CYS A 168 -1.65 -15.53 -19.44
C CYS A 168 -1.87 -17.00 -19.81
N VAL A 169 -1.36 -17.90 -18.98
CA VAL A 169 -1.32 -19.34 -19.29
C VAL A 169 -2.10 -20.19 -18.28
N GLY A 170 -2.84 -21.16 -18.83
CA GLY A 170 -3.56 -22.15 -18.04
C GLY A 170 -4.68 -21.54 -17.19
N GLY A 171 -4.98 -22.17 -16.07
CA GLY A 171 -6.03 -21.78 -15.14
C GLY A 171 -7.26 -22.67 -15.22
N TRP A 172 -8.33 -22.25 -14.56
CA TRP A 172 -9.55 -23.01 -14.37
C TRP A 172 -10.74 -22.23 -14.93
N VAL A 173 -11.40 -22.80 -15.94
CA VAL A 173 -12.51 -22.20 -16.69
C VAL A 173 -13.83 -22.81 -16.21
N ASN A 174 -14.90 -22.01 -16.21
CA ASN A 174 -16.25 -22.45 -15.82
C ASN A 174 -16.35 -23.08 -14.41
N GLY A 175 -15.34 -22.92 -13.56
CA GLY A 175 -15.27 -23.58 -12.26
C GLY A 175 -15.30 -25.10 -12.34
N SER A 176 -14.91 -25.69 -13.47
CA SER A 176 -15.02 -27.13 -13.69
C SER A 176 -13.83 -27.75 -14.43
N LYS A 177 -13.15 -27.02 -15.32
CA LYS A 177 -12.10 -27.59 -16.17
C LYS A 177 -10.80 -26.78 -16.22
N CYS A 178 -9.67 -27.44 -16.11
CA CYS A 178 -8.33 -26.91 -16.33
C CYS A 178 -8.17 -26.51 -17.81
N SER A 179 -7.55 -25.37 -18.03
CA SER A 179 -7.34 -24.78 -19.35
C SER A 179 -5.93 -25.02 -19.83
N ALA A 180 -5.79 -25.24 -21.13
CA ALA A 180 -4.49 -25.20 -21.82
C ALA A 180 -4.26 -23.89 -22.59
N VAL A 181 -5.21 -22.95 -22.53
CA VAL A 181 -5.15 -21.71 -23.29
C VAL A 181 -3.94 -20.88 -22.86
N LEU A 182 -3.22 -20.38 -23.87
CA LEU A 182 -2.21 -19.35 -23.76
C LEU A 182 -2.72 -18.10 -24.49
N GLU A 183 -2.76 -16.98 -23.80
CA GLU A 183 -3.04 -15.69 -24.42
C GLU A 183 -1.91 -14.71 -24.16
N LYS A 184 -1.63 -13.89 -25.18
CA LYS A 184 -0.65 -12.81 -25.15
C LYS A 184 -1.38 -11.48 -25.19
N TYR A 185 -1.01 -10.58 -24.29
CA TYR A 185 -1.47 -9.20 -24.23
C TYR A 185 -0.33 -8.26 -24.61
N GLU A 186 -0.54 -7.48 -25.66
CA GLU A 186 0.41 -6.47 -26.11
C GLU A 186 0.13 -5.15 -25.37
N VAL A 187 1.10 -4.71 -24.57
CA VAL A 187 0.93 -3.56 -23.65
C VAL A 187 0.67 -2.27 -24.41
N ALA A 188 1.37 -2.04 -25.52
CA ALA A 188 1.28 -0.80 -26.29
C ALA A 188 -0.06 -0.64 -27.03
N SER A 189 -0.59 -1.72 -27.59
CA SER A 189 -1.84 -1.68 -28.38
C SER A 189 -3.08 -2.00 -27.57
N ASN A 190 -2.94 -2.49 -26.32
CA ASN A 190 -4.05 -2.93 -25.49
C ASN A 190 -4.92 -3.99 -26.19
N THR A 191 -4.26 -5.01 -26.76
CA THR A 191 -4.90 -6.08 -27.53
C THR A 191 -4.46 -7.46 -27.08
N TRP A 192 -5.37 -8.43 -27.23
CA TRP A 192 -5.13 -9.84 -26.93
C TRP A 192 -4.99 -10.68 -28.19
N GLU A 193 -4.13 -11.69 -28.11
CA GLU A 193 -3.92 -12.72 -29.13
C GLU A 193 -3.93 -14.10 -28.45
N THR A 194 -4.66 -15.06 -29.02
CA THR A 194 -4.61 -16.46 -28.58
C THR A 194 -3.49 -17.18 -29.31
N LEU A 195 -2.62 -17.84 -28.57
CA LEU A 195 -1.45 -18.56 -29.08
C LEU A 195 -1.65 -20.08 -29.00
N ALA A 196 -0.67 -20.85 -29.44
CA ALA A 196 -0.72 -22.30 -29.36
C ALA A 196 -0.95 -22.75 -27.90
N PRO A 197 -1.92 -23.64 -27.64
CA PRO A 197 -2.21 -24.10 -26.29
C PRO A 197 -1.12 -25.05 -25.78
N MET A 198 -0.91 -25.09 -24.46
CA MET A 198 -0.01 -26.07 -23.85
C MET A 198 -0.57 -27.50 -23.99
N GLN A 199 0.28 -28.51 -23.89
CA GLN A 199 -0.12 -29.89 -24.12
C GLN A 199 -0.95 -30.45 -22.98
N VAL A 200 -0.66 -30.06 -21.73
CA VAL A 200 -1.43 -30.50 -20.55
C VAL A 200 -2.17 -29.32 -19.96
N PRO A 201 -3.52 -29.33 -19.95
CA PRO A 201 -4.32 -28.34 -19.26
C PRO A 201 -4.07 -28.35 -17.74
N ARG A 202 -3.73 -27.21 -17.14
CA ARG A 202 -3.36 -27.11 -15.72
C ARG A 202 -3.80 -25.78 -15.09
N ARG A 203 -3.97 -25.78 -13.77
CA ARG A 203 -4.19 -24.60 -12.92
C ARG A 203 -3.22 -24.60 -11.74
N LEU A 204 -3.06 -23.49 -11.02
CA LEU A 204 -2.11 -23.39 -9.88
C LEU A 204 -0.67 -23.80 -10.28
N LEU A 205 -0.32 -23.51 -11.52
CA LEU A 205 0.98 -23.77 -12.13
C LEU A 205 1.96 -22.63 -11.80
N GLY A 206 3.24 -22.97 -11.71
CA GLY A 206 4.31 -21.97 -11.68
C GLY A 206 4.71 -21.60 -13.10
N ALA A 207 4.95 -20.32 -13.38
CA ALA A 207 5.47 -19.90 -14.68
C ALA A 207 6.44 -18.73 -14.54
N THR A 208 7.41 -18.66 -15.44
CA THR A 208 8.39 -17.56 -15.48
C THR A 208 8.98 -17.38 -16.89
N ALA A 209 9.61 -16.23 -17.13
CA ALA A 209 10.30 -15.94 -18.38
C ALA A 209 11.78 -16.28 -18.24
N PHE A 210 12.35 -16.96 -19.25
CA PHE A 210 13.79 -17.21 -19.34
C PHE A 210 14.22 -17.20 -20.80
N ASP A 211 15.22 -16.37 -21.14
CA ASP A 211 15.77 -16.25 -22.50
C ASP A 211 14.68 -16.01 -23.56
N GLY A 212 13.81 -15.02 -23.32
CA GLY A 212 12.68 -14.69 -24.19
C GLY A 212 11.58 -15.75 -24.31
N ARG A 213 11.63 -16.84 -23.52
CA ARG A 213 10.68 -17.96 -23.57
C ARG A 213 9.88 -18.08 -22.27
N LEU A 214 8.68 -18.63 -22.38
CA LEU A 214 7.81 -18.90 -21.23
C LEU A 214 7.99 -20.34 -20.76
N TYR A 215 8.43 -20.51 -19.51
CA TYR A 215 8.50 -21.82 -18.87
C TYR A 215 7.32 -22.01 -17.92
N VAL A 216 6.72 -23.20 -17.95
CA VAL A 216 5.60 -23.60 -17.11
C VAL A 216 5.93 -24.89 -16.37
N PHE A 217 5.66 -24.91 -15.07
CA PHE A 217 5.96 -26.01 -14.16
C PHE A 217 4.72 -26.47 -13.40
N GLY A 218 4.52 -27.79 -13.38
CA GLY A 218 3.58 -28.47 -12.50
C GLY A 218 2.18 -27.85 -12.49
N GLY A 219 1.58 -27.81 -11.31
CA GLY A 219 0.20 -27.39 -11.10
C GLY A 219 -0.74 -28.58 -10.92
N ASN A 220 -2.02 -28.29 -11.04
CA ASN A 220 -3.08 -29.28 -10.97
C ASN A 220 -3.67 -29.53 -12.35
N ALA A 221 -3.73 -30.79 -12.76
CA ALA A 221 -4.40 -31.25 -13.97
C ALA A 221 -5.71 -31.97 -13.62
N ASP A 222 -6.69 -31.91 -14.52
CA ASP A 222 -7.89 -32.73 -14.40
C ASP A 222 -7.57 -34.13 -14.94
N ASP A 223 -7.09 -35.02 -14.10
CA ASP A 223 -7.04 -36.44 -14.41
C ASP A 223 -8.38 -37.08 -14.03
N HIS A 224 -9.14 -37.49 -15.05
CA HIS A 224 -10.39 -38.23 -14.90
C HIS A 224 -10.24 -39.71 -15.27
N GLU A 225 -9.05 -40.17 -15.69
CA GLU A 225 -8.83 -41.49 -16.28
C GLU A 225 -8.20 -42.50 -15.32
N HIS A 226 -7.62 -42.07 -14.20
CA HIS A 226 -7.04 -42.96 -13.20
C HIS A 226 -7.87 -43.06 -11.91
N GLU A 227 -8.06 -44.29 -11.41
CA GLU A 227 -8.83 -44.60 -10.18
C GLU A 227 -8.25 -43.88 -8.96
N ASP A 228 -6.92 -43.68 -8.95
CA ASP A 228 -6.20 -42.86 -7.98
C ASP A 228 -6.19 -41.41 -8.47
N LYS A 229 -7.28 -40.65 -8.23
CA LYS A 229 -7.46 -39.23 -8.61
C LYS A 229 -6.34 -38.31 -8.09
N GLN A 230 -5.15 -38.36 -8.69
CA GLN A 230 -4.06 -37.44 -8.40
C GLN A 230 -4.21 -36.21 -9.30
N TRP A 231 -4.85 -35.18 -8.76
CA TRP A 231 -5.04 -33.89 -9.44
C TRP A 231 -3.74 -33.09 -9.61
N TYR A 232 -2.56 -33.68 -9.48
CA TYR A 232 -1.27 -33.00 -9.51
C TYR A 232 -0.50 -33.41 -10.76
N SER A 233 0.14 -32.43 -11.40
CA SER A 233 0.98 -32.66 -12.56
C SER A 233 2.44 -32.38 -12.22
N ASP A 234 3.34 -33.20 -12.76
CA ASP A 234 4.79 -33.00 -12.77
C ASP A 234 5.28 -32.39 -14.09
N ALA A 235 4.37 -32.17 -15.04
CA ALA A 235 4.74 -31.79 -16.38
C ALA A 235 5.38 -30.39 -16.44
N VAL A 236 6.38 -30.28 -17.31
CA VAL A 236 7.11 -29.03 -17.57
C VAL A 236 7.17 -28.78 -19.07
N GLU A 237 6.85 -27.55 -19.44
CA GLU A 237 6.68 -27.15 -20.83
C GLU A 237 7.28 -25.76 -21.04
N CYS A 238 7.96 -25.58 -22.18
CA CYS A 238 8.56 -24.32 -22.60
C CYS A 238 7.90 -23.87 -23.91
N PHE A 239 7.36 -22.65 -23.91
CA PHE A 239 6.80 -22.02 -25.10
C PHE A 239 7.80 -21.03 -25.69
N ASP A 240 8.04 -21.17 -26.99
CA ASP A 240 8.85 -20.22 -27.77
C ASP A 240 7.92 -19.27 -28.55
N PRO A 241 7.87 -17.97 -28.20
CA PRO A 241 7.07 -16.98 -28.90
C PRO A 241 7.42 -16.82 -30.38
N ALA A 242 8.67 -17.10 -30.78
CA ALA A 242 9.12 -16.92 -32.16
C ALA A 242 8.53 -18.00 -33.09
N THR A 243 8.34 -19.22 -32.58
CA THR A 243 7.79 -20.34 -33.35
C THR A 243 6.34 -20.66 -33.01
N ASN A 244 5.76 -19.99 -32.01
CA ASN A 244 4.43 -20.28 -31.47
C ASN A 244 4.25 -21.78 -31.15
N ALA A 245 5.25 -22.39 -30.50
CA ALA A 245 5.27 -23.82 -30.25
C ALA A 245 5.74 -24.17 -28.84
N TRP A 246 5.22 -25.29 -28.32
CA TRP A 246 5.57 -25.84 -27.01
C TRP A 246 6.54 -27.01 -27.14
N THR A 247 7.54 -27.04 -26.26
CA THR A 247 8.49 -28.14 -26.11
C THR A 247 8.41 -28.71 -24.70
N ARG A 248 8.38 -30.04 -24.58
CA ARG A 248 8.46 -30.74 -23.29
C ARG A 248 9.86 -30.64 -22.70
N LYS A 249 9.92 -30.47 -21.38
CA LYS A 249 11.16 -30.43 -20.59
C LYS A 249 11.16 -31.56 -19.56
N ALA A 250 12.27 -31.75 -18.84
CA ALA A 250 12.36 -32.71 -17.76
C ALA A 250 11.21 -32.48 -16.75
N PRO A 251 10.47 -33.55 -16.37
CA PRO A 251 9.38 -33.40 -15.41
C PRO A 251 9.91 -33.02 -14.03
N LEU A 252 9.04 -32.39 -13.23
CA LEU A 252 9.33 -32.13 -11.83
C LEU A 252 9.58 -33.45 -11.10
N PRO A 253 10.55 -33.50 -10.17
CA PRO A 253 10.78 -34.69 -9.35
C PRO A 253 9.54 -35.14 -8.55
N PHE A 254 8.62 -34.21 -8.29
CA PHE A 254 7.36 -34.46 -7.63
C PHE A 254 6.26 -33.59 -8.24
N ALA A 255 5.10 -34.18 -8.52
CA ALA A 255 3.93 -33.47 -9.02
C ALA A 255 3.32 -32.55 -7.95
N GLY A 256 2.84 -31.37 -8.36
CA GLY A 256 2.11 -30.47 -7.45
C GLY A 256 2.07 -29.00 -7.89
N PRO A 257 1.28 -28.18 -7.18
CA PRO A 257 1.26 -26.73 -7.37
C PRO A 257 2.58 -26.11 -6.96
N CYS A 258 3.00 -25.09 -7.70
CA CYS A 258 4.27 -24.41 -7.45
C CYS A 258 4.22 -22.95 -7.88
N SER A 259 5.24 -22.20 -7.46
CA SER A 259 5.58 -20.88 -7.99
C SER A 259 6.96 -20.96 -8.66
N ALA A 260 7.22 -20.16 -9.69
CA ALA A 260 8.49 -20.19 -10.41
C ALA A 260 9.02 -18.77 -10.64
N VAL A 261 10.31 -18.56 -10.41
CA VAL A 261 10.99 -17.28 -10.60
C VAL A 261 12.35 -17.48 -11.25
N THR A 262 12.70 -16.63 -12.21
CA THR A 262 14.01 -16.68 -12.88
C THR A 262 15.01 -15.80 -12.13
N ILE A 263 16.20 -16.34 -11.86
CA ILE A 263 17.34 -15.60 -11.30
C ILE A 263 18.60 -15.97 -12.09
N GLY A 264 19.15 -14.99 -12.81
CA GLY A 264 20.30 -15.20 -13.69
C GLY A 264 20.01 -16.29 -14.72
N LYS A 265 20.87 -17.31 -14.79
CA LYS A 265 20.75 -18.43 -15.74
C LYS A 265 19.89 -19.60 -15.24
N TYR A 266 19.21 -19.45 -14.10
CA TYR A 266 18.47 -20.52 -13.44
C TYR A 266 17.04 -20.12 -13.15
N ILE A 267 16.18 -21.13 -13.00
CA ILE A 267 14.80 -20.96 -12.56
C ILE A 267 14.65 -21.63 -11.20
N PHE A 268 14.13 -20.89 -10.22
CA PHE A 268 13.79 -21.42 -8.92
C PHE A 268 12.31 -21.78 -8.89
N VAL A 269 12.01 -23.04 -8.58
CA VAL A 269 10.65 -23.58 -8.48
C VAL A 269 10.36 -23.87 -7.00
N LEU A 270 9.45 -23.11 -6.42
CA LEU A 270 8.97 -23.31 -5.06
C LEU A 270 7.80 -24.29 -5.12
N LEU A 271 8.07 -25.57 -4.87
CA LEU A 271 7.05 -26.61 -4.88
C LEU A 271 6.26 -26.57 -3.57
N HIS A 272 4.99 -26.20 -3.63
CA HIS A 272 4.18 -25.90 -2.45
C HIS A 272 4.07 -27.13 -1.53
N GLY A 273 4.21 -26.90 -0.22
CA GLY A 273 4.22 -27.93 0.81
C GLY A 273 5.45 -28.85 0.83
N ARG A 274 6.48 -28.57 0.01
CA ARG A 274 7.69 -29.39 -0.10
C ARG A 274 8.95 -28.53 0.01
N SER A 275 9.61 -28.28 -1.11
CA SER A 275 10.95 -27.73 -1.18
C SER A 275 11.11 -26.71 -2.31
N VAL A 276 12.24 -26.01 -2.27
CA VAL A 276 12.73 -25.13 -3.32
C VAL A 276 13.67 -25.94 -4.21
N LEU A 277 13.36 -25.96 -5.51
CA LEU A 277 14.19 -26.57 -6.54
C LEU A 277 14.86 -25.48 -7.36
N ARG A 278 16.13 -25.66 -7.72
CA ARG A 278 16.78 -24.91 -8.79
C ARG A 278 16.82 -25.76 -10.06
N TYR A 279 16.18 -25.27 -11.10
CA TYR A 279 16.18 -25.82 -12.44
C TYR A 279 17.20 -25.10 -13.32
N ALA A 280 17.99 -25.88 -14.07
CA ALA A 280 18.96 -25.39 -15.04
C ALA A 280 18.43 -25.63 -16.46
N PRO A 281 17.93 -24.59 -17.17
CA PRO A 281 17.31 -24.77 -18.49
C PRO A 281 18.24 -25.33 -19.56
N GLU A 282 19.54 -25.05 -19.48
CA GLU A 282 20.56 -25.53 -20.43
C GLU A 282 20.78 -27.04 -20.33
N SER A 283 20.87 -27.59 -19.11
CA SER A 283 21.08 -29.02 -18.89
C SER A 283 19.81 -29.81 -18.63
N ASP A 284 18.67 -29.13 -18.49
CA ASP A 284 17.34 -29.69 -18.20
C ASP A 284 17.32 -30.55 -16.92
N THR A 285 17.92 -30.03 -15.84
CA THR A 285 18.10 -30.76 -14.56
C THR A 285 17.70 -29.95 -13.33
N TYR A 286 17.36 -30.65 -12.25
CA TYR A 286 16.95 -30.07 -10.97
C TYR A 286 17.94 -30.35 -9.84
N VAL A 287 18.07 -29.40 -8.92
CA VAL A 287 18.74 -29.58 -7.62
C VAL A 287 17.81 -29.07 -6.52
N VAL A 288 17.62 -29.85 -5.45
CA VAL A 288 16.90 -29.38 -4.25
C VAL A 288 17.86 -28.46 -3.48
N VAL A 289 17.43 -27.22 -3.20
CA VAL A 289 18.29 -26.21 -2.56
C VAL A 289 17.88 -25.87 -1.12
N ALA A 290 16.60 -26.00 -0.77
CA ALA A 290 16.10 -25.75 0.58
C ALA A 290 14.69 -26.33 0.77
N ASP A 291 14.26 -26.49 2.02
CA ASP A 291 12.85 -26.71 2.35
C ASP A 291 12.10 -25.37 2.46
N LEU A 292 10.76 -25.40 2.40
CA LEU A 292 9.95 -24.22 2.67
C LEU A 292 9.95 -23.88 4.18
N PRO A 293 9.91 -22.59 4.56
CA PRO A 293 10.06 -22.17 5.96
C PRO A 293 8.81 -22.48 6.80
N LEU A 294 7.65 -22.61 6.15
CA LEU A 294 6.39 -22.96 6.77
C LEU A 294 5.98 -24.39 6.41
N PRO A 295 5.51 -25.19 7.37
CA PRO A 295 5.03 -26.55 7.12
C PRO A 295 3.74 -26.52 6.30
N GLU A 296 3.66 -27.35 5.26
CA GLU A 296 2.47 -27.46 4.40
C GLU A 296 2.01 -26.09 3.85
N TRP A 297 2.96 -25.30 3.34
CA TRP A 297 2.67 -23.97 2.81
C TRP A 297 2.20 -24.02 1.35
N TYR A 298 0.97 -23.56 1.08
CA TYR A 298 0.33 -23.61 -0.24
C TYR A 298 -0.34 -22.30 -0.65
N CYS A 299 -0.55 -22.13 -1.96
CA CYS A 299 -1.32 -21.01 -2.54
C CYS A 299 -0.76 -19.62 -2.16
N PHE A 300 0.55 -19.53 -2.00
CA PHE A 300 1.31 -18.29 -1.81
C PHE A 300 1.86 -17.82 -3.16
N ASP A 301 2.25 -16.56 -3.20
CA ASP A 301 2.85 -15.95 -4.39
C ASP A 301 4.34 -15.69 -4.16
N ALA A 302 5.13 -15.63 -5.23
CA ALA A 302 6.56 -15.42 -5.14
C ALA A 302 7.12 -14.64 -6.33
N ASP A 303 8.04 -13.70 -6.03
CA ASP A 303 8.79 -12.91 -7.01
C ASP A 303 10.26 -12.85 -6.62
N ALA A 304 11.12 -12.45 -7.56
CA ALA A 304 12.55 -12.32 -7.32
C ALA A 304 13.09 -10.95 -7.72
N VAL A 305 14.04 -10.44 -6.93
CA VAL A 305 14.89 -9.31 -7.32
C VAL A 305 16.33 -9.60 -6.92
N GLY A 306 17.24 -9.41 -7.87
CA GLY A 306 18.64 -9.78 -7.68
C GLY A 306 18.78 -11.26 -7.36
N GLY A 307 19.49 -11.59 -6.27
CA GLY A 307 19.68 -12.95 -5.77
C GLY A 307 18.65 -13.41 -4.73
N THR A 308 17.58 -12.63 -4.50
CA THR A 308 16.64 -12.87 -3.41
C THR A 308 15.23 -13.14 -3.94
N ILE A 309 14.61 -14.21 -3.45
CA ILE A 309 13.20 -14.54 -3.71
C ILE A 309 12.36 -14.06 -2.54
N TYR A 310 11.22 -13.44 -2.80
CA TYR A 310 10.25 -13.04 -1.80
C TYR A 310 9.00 -13.90 -1.98
N ALA A 311 8.50 -14.49 -0.90
CA ALA A 311 7.30 -15.33 -0.91
C ALA A 311 6.32 -14.89 0.18
N LEU A 312 5.02 -14.84 -0.14
CA LEU A 312 4.01 -14.29 0.78
C LEU A 312 2.61 -14.90 0.71
N GLY A 313 1.92 -14.82 1.85
CA GLY A 313 0.51 -15.17 1.97
C GLY A 313 0.26 -16.66 1.94
N GLY A 314 -0.86 -17.09 1.36
CA GLY A 314 -1.19 -18.51 1.24
C GLY A 314 -1.73 -19.14 2.53
N ILE A 315 -1.55 -20.46 2.66
CA ILE A 315 -2.11 -21.30 3.73
C ILE A 315 -1.00 -22.18 4.30
N SER A 316 -0.86 -22.24 5.61
CA SER A 316 0.04 -23.13 6.34
C SER A 316 -0.77 -23.88 7.40
N LYS A 317 -0.69 -25.22 7.42
CA LYS A 317 -1.48 -26.09 8.32
C LYS A 317 -2.99 -25.74 8.36
N GLY A 318 -3.57 -25.46 7.20
CA GLY A 318 -4.98 -25.06 7.07
C GLY A 318 -5.31 -23.62 7.50
N VAL A 319 -4.36 -22.89 8.08
CA VAL A 319 -4.53 -21.50 8.53
C VAL A 319 -3.96 -20.54 7.50
N TRP A 320 -4.66 -19.44 7.25
CA TRP A 320 -4.16 -18.46 6.28
C TRP A 320 -3.08 -17.59 6.86
N SER A 321 -2.05 -17.40 6.07
CA SER A 321 -0.82 -16.75 6.48
C SER A 321 -0.83 -15.26 6.14
N ARG A 322 -0.21 -14.45 7.02
CA ARG A 322 0.27 -13.09 6.70
C ARG A 322 1.76 -13.07 6.48
N GLU A 323 2.42 -14.20 6.71
CA GLU A 323 3.85 -14.28 6.75
C GLU A 323 4.44 -14.01 5.38
N VAL A 324 5.58 -13.34 5.41
CA VAL A 324 6.36 -12.93 4.27
C VAL A 324 7.77 -13.38 4.57
N PHE A 325 8.41 -14.03 3.61
CA PHE A 325 9.78 -14.49 3.76
C PHE A 325 10.59 -14.06 2.55
N SER A 326 11.85 -13.73 2.79
CA SER A 326 12.88 -13.68 1.75
C SER A 326 13.75 -14.94 1.81
N PHE A 327 14.13 -15.44 0.65
CA PHE A 327 15.07 -16.54 0.47
C PHE A 327 16.28 -16.02 -0.29
N ASP A 328 17.43 -16.06 0.37
CA ASP A 328 18.70 -15.79 -0.29
C ASP A 328 19.15 -17.05 -1.01
N THR A 329 19.19 -16.97 -2.34
CA THR A 329 19.54 -18.12 -3.19
C THR A 329 20.99 -18.56 -3.05
N VAL A 330 21.88 -17.70 -2.55
CA VAL A 330 23.30 -18.02 -2.37
C VAL A 330 23.54 -18.72 -1.04
N SER A 331 23.01 -18.18 0.06
CA SER A 331 23.13 -18.84 1.37
C SER A 331 22.18 -20.02 1.55
N GLY A 332 21.11 -20.09 0.77
CA GLY A 332 20.04 -21.09 0.93
C GLY A 332 19.22 -20.86 2.20
N SER A 333 19.25 -19.64 2.76
CA SER A 333 18.60 -19.32 4.03
C SER A 333 17.33 -18.48 3.84
N TRP A 334 16.36 -18.73 4.69
CA TRP A 334 15.12 -17.96 4.77
C TRP A 334 15.20 -16.92 5.87
N THR A 335 14.72 -15.71 5.60
CA THR A 335 14.55 -14.62 6.57
C THR A 335 13.09 -14.22 6.60
N GLN A 336 12.51 -14.16 7.81
CA GLN A 336 11.14 -13.67 7.99
C GLN A 336 11.12 -12.14 7.92
N LEU A 337 10.19 -11.60 7.13
CA LEU A 337 9.99 -10.17 6.96
C LEU A 337 8.72 -9.72 7.70
N PRO A 338 8.51 -8.40 7.89
CA PRO A 338 7.27 -7.88 8.44
C PRO A 338 6.05 -8.44 7.70
N ALA A 339 5.10 -8.96 8.47
CA ALA A 339 3.91 -9.61 7.93
C ALA A 339 2.94 -8.59 7.29
N MET A 340 2.18 -9.04 6.29
CA MET A 340 1.10 -8.25 5.68
C MET A 340 0.10 -7.77 6.74
N LYS A 341 -0.58 -6.65 6.50
CA LYS A 341 -1.64 -6.18 7.42
C LYS A 341 -2.84 -7.13 7.37
N LYS A 342 -3.22 -7.61 6.18
CA LYS A 342 -4.34 -8.57 6.01
C LYS A 342 -3.86 -9.98 5.68
N ARG A 343 -4.54 -10.98 6.27
CA ARG A 343 -4.44 -12.39 5.86
C ARG A 343 -5.09 -12.58 4.50
N ARG A 344 -4.37 -13.22 3.57
CA ARG A 344 -4.83 -13.43 2.20
C ARG A 344 -4.32 -14.77 1.69
N ARG A 345 -5.24 -15.59 1.18
CA ARG A 345 -4.88 -16.75 0.34
C ARG A 345 -5.22 -16.47 -1.12
N ARG A 346 -4.54 -17.15 -2.05
CA ARG A 346 -4.76 -16.96 -3.50
C ARG A 346 -4.69 -15.48 -3.89
N THR A 347 -3.77 -14.76 -3.26
CA THR A 347 -3.42 -13.41 -3.67
C THR A 347 -2.49 -13.52 -4.88
N ALA A 348 -2.32 -12.45 -5.62
CA ALA A 348 -1.24 -12.32 -6.57
C ALA A 348 -0.37 -11.15 -6.11
N ALA A 349 0.93 -11.26 -6.33
CA ALA A 349 1.85 -10.18 -6.06
C ALA A 349 2.70 -9.90 -7.30
N ALA A 350 3.29 -8.71 -7.33
CA ALA A 350 4.12 -8.27 -8.43
C ALA A 350 5.12 -7.21 -7.93
N LEU A 351 6.38 -7.34 -8.34
CA LEU A 351 7.37 -6.29 -8.17
C LEU A 351 7.15 -5.16 -9.18
N VAL A 352 7.12 -3.92 -8.69
CA VAL A 352 6.92 -2.73 -9.52
C VAL A 352 7.91 -1.66 -9.11
N HIS A 353 8.60 -1.09 -10.09
CA HIS A 353 9.43 0.09 -9.88
C HIS A 353 8.54 1.31 -9.79
N THR A 354 8.55 2.03 -8.67
CA THR A 354 8.01 3.39 -8.64
C THR A 354 9.12 4.31 -9.11
N ALA A 355 8.91 5.12 -10.15
CA ALA A 355 9.83 6.22 -10.38
C ALA A 355 9.93 7.02 -9.07
N ALA A 356 11.15 7.40 -8.66
CA ALA A 356 11.34 8.41 -7.64
C ALA A 356 10.34 9.52 -7.92
N ILE A 357 9.34 9.66 -7.04
CA ILE A 357 8.47 10.80 -7.04
C ILE A 357 9.45 11.94 -6.78
N THR A 358 9.90 12.63 -7.84
CA THR A 358 10.34 14.01 -7.68
C THR A 358 9.24 14.63 -6.86
N ALA A 359 9.58 15.00 -5.63
CA ALA A 359 8.66 15.53 -4.64
C ALA A 359 8.12 16.86 -5.16
N ASN A 360 7.27 16.78 -6.18
CA ASN A 360 6.61 17.86 -6.82
C ASN A 360 5.13 17.57 -6.69
N GLU A 361 4.56 18.43 -5.86
CA GLU A 361 3.14 18.67 -5.67
C GLU A 361 2.46 17.74 -4.65
N CYS A 362 2.41 18.28 -3.43
CA CYS A 362 1.43 17.97 -2.42
C CYS A 362 0.03 17.93 -3.07
N LYS A 363 -0.47 16.72 -3.37
CA LYS A 363 -1.81 16.45 -3.94
C LYS A 363 -2.98 16.93 -3.06
N LEU A 364 -2.71 17.53 -1.90
CA LEU A 364 -3.74 18.15 -1.07
C LEU A 364 -4.27 19.47 -1.66
N LEU A 365 -3.56 20.06 -2.63
CA LEU A 365 -3.92 21.36 -3.25
C LEU A 365 -4.05 21.31 -4.78
N SER A 366 -3.66 20.23 -5.44
CA SER A 366 -3.56 20.18 -6.91
C SER A 366 -4.67 19.30 -7.50
N GLY A 367 -5.89 19.82 -7.48
CA GLY A 367 -6.98 19.26 -8.25
C GLY A 367 -8.19 20.21 -8.31
N PRO A 368 -8.90 20.27 -9.46
CA PRO A 368 -10.03 21.19 -9.63
C PRO A 368 -11.20 20.86 -8.70
N PHE A 369 -11.36 19.59 -8.32
CA PHE A 369 -12.43 19.14 -7.42
C PHE A 369 -12.18 19.54 -5.97
N GLU A 370 -10.95 19.36 -5.49
CA GLU A 370 -10.52 19.69 -4.13
C GLU A 370 -10.58 21.20 -3.90
N THR A 371 -10.11 21.97 -4.90
CA THR A 371 -10.22 23.44 -4.90
C THR A 371 -11.69 23.87 -4.87
N PHE A 372 -12.55 23.22 -5.65
CA PHE A 372 -13.99 23.49 -5.65
C PHE A 372 -14.64 23.24 -4.28
N ILE A 373 -14.32 22.13 -3.61
CA ILE A 373 -14.80 21.84 -2.26
C ILE A 373 -14.30 22.88 -1.26
N GLN A 374 -13.02 23.22 -1.27
CA GLN A 374 -12.44 24.22 -0.36
C GLN A 374 -13.06 25.61 -0.55
N LEU A 375 -13.26 26.06 -1.80
CA LEU A 375 -13.92 27.32 -2.09
C LEU A 375 -15.38 27.31 -1.63
N THR A 376 -16.09 26.20 -1.85
CA THR A 376 -17.49 26.05 -1.44
C THR A 376 -17.61 26.13 0.09
N LEU A 377 -16.76 25.42 0.83
CA LEU A 377 -16.71 25.48 2.29
C LEU A 377 -16.37 26.89 2.80
N GLY A 378 -15.41 27.57 2.16
CA GLY A 378 -15.06 28.95 2.48
C GLY A 378 -16.23 29.93 2.27
N LEU A 379 -16.98 29.78 1.18
CA LEU A 379 -18.17 30.58 0.90
C LEU A 379 -19.28 30.34 1.93
N ILE A 380 -19.53 29.07 2.28
CA ILE A 380 -20.49 28.71 3.33
C ILE A 380 -20.09 29.35 4.66
N ALA A 381 -18.83 29.21 5.06
CA ALA A 381 -18.34 29.78 6.32
C ALA A 381 -18.44 31.32 6.35
N MET A 382 -18.11 32.01 5.24
CA MET A 382 -18.23 33.46 5.15
C MET A 382 -19.68 33.95 5.10
N SER A 383 -20.62 33.16 4.57
CA SER A 383 -22.04 33.50 4.56
C SER A 383 -22.61 33.70 5.98
N VAL A 384 -22.03 33.01 6.98
CA VAL A 384 -22.39 33.14 8.40
C VAL A 384 -22.22 34.57 8.91
N LEU A 385 -21.18 35.29 8.48
CA LEU A 385 -20.94 36.68 8.90
C LEU A 385 -21.99 37.65 8.32
N VAL A 386 -22.52 37.33 7.14
CA VAL A 386 -23.62 38.07 6.51
C VAL A 386 -24.92 37.81 7.28
N CYS A 387 -25.23 36.54 7.57
CA CYS A 387 -26.38 36.15 8.38
C CYS A 387 -26.32 36.81 9.77
N LYS A 388 -25.17 36.74 10.44
CA LYS A 388 -24.96 37.35 11.76
C LYS A 388 -25.25 38.85 11.75
N ARG A 389 -24.72 39.58 10.76
CA ARG A 389 -25.01 41.02 10.61
C ARG A 389 -26.51 41.31 10.48
N TYR A 390 -27.26 40.45 9.80
CA TYR A 390 -28.71 40.61 9.64
C TYR A 390 -29.44 40.53 10.99
N PHE A 391 -28.97 39.67 11.90
CA PHE A 391 -29.51 39.49 13.25
C PHE A 391 -28.93 40.44 14.30
N GLU A 392 -27.93 41.27 13.97
CA GLU A 392 -27.35 42.25 14.89
C GLU A 392 -28.28 43.47 15.05
N HIS A 393 -28.73 43.76 16.27
CA HIS A 393 -29.51 44.97 16.59
C HIS A 393 -28.78 45.82 17.67
N PRO A 394 -28.40 47.08 17.39
CA PRO A 394 -28.44 47.77 16.09
C PRO A 394 -27.38 47.25 15.11
N GLN A 395 -27.67 47.34 13.81
CA GLN A 395 -26.73 46.89 12.77
C GLN A 395 -25.53 47.84 12.69
N ARG A 396 -24.32 47.30 12.80
CA ARG A 396 -23.09 48.08 12.64
C ARG A 396 -22.96 48.66 11.21
N PRO A 397 -22.35 49.84 11.04
CA PRO A 397 -22.15 50.45 9.73
C PRO A 397 -21.45 49.50 8.76
N PHE A 398 -21.93 49.45 7.51
CA PHE A 398 -21.46 48.48 6.52
C PHE A 398 -19.92 48.51 6.33
N ARG A 399 -19.33 49.71 6.32
CA ARG A 399 -17.87 49.87 6.18
C ARG A 399 -17.10 49.26 7.36
N VAL A 400 -17.58 49.43 8.59
CA VAL A 400 -16.94 48.85 9.78
C VAL A 400 -17.05 47.33 9.76
N TRP A 401 -18.24 46.81 9.43
CA TRP A 401 -18.45 45.37 9.24
C TRP A 401 -17.52 44.78 8.18
N LEU A 402 -17.34 45.45 7.04
CA LEU A 402 -16.47 44.97 5.96
C LEU A 402 -15.00 44.87 6.42
N PHE A 403 -14.55 45.82 7.25
CA PHE A 403 -13.21 45.79 7.84
C PHE A 403 -13.04 44.66 8.88
N ASP A 404 -14.08 44.36 9.68
CA ASP A 404 -14.07 43.21 10.59
C ASP A 404 -14.13 41.86 9.86
N ALA A 405 -15.00 41.74 8.87
CA ALA A 405 -15.16 40.54 8.05
C ALA A 405 -13.90 40.24 7.23
N SER A 406 -13.23 41.28 6.70
CA SER A 406 -11.95 41.11 5.99
C SER A 406 -10.82 40.66 6.91
N LYS A 407 -10.74 41.12 8.18
CA LYS A 407 -9.77 40.57 9.16
C LYS A 407 -9.97 39.07 9.37
N GLN A 408 -11.22 38.61 9.43
CA GLN A 408 -11.54 37.19 9.59
C GLN A 408 -11.24 36.39 8.33
N CYS A 409 -11.56 36.92 7.14
CA CYS A 409 -11.24 36.27 5.87
C CYS A 409 -9.72 36.11 5.69
N ILE A 410 -8.96 37.19 5.88
CA ILE A 410 -7.49 37.16 5.79
C ILE A 410 -6.90 36.26 6.87
N GLY A 411 -7.41 36.35 8.11
CA GLY A 411 -6.99 35.50 9.21
C GLY A 411 -7.25 34.01 8.95
N ALA A 412 -8.40 33.66 8.36
CA ALA A 412 -8.73 32.28 8.00
C ALA A 412 -7.81 31.75 6.91
N GLY A 413 -7.53 32.55 5.87
CA GLY A 413 -6.54 32.20 4.84
C GLY A 413 -5.15 31.99 5.44
N TRP A 414 -4.74 32.85 6.38
CA TRP A 414 -3.47 32.74 7.08
C TRP A 414 -3.38 31.49 7.98
N ALA A 415 -4.46 31.19 8.72
CA ALA A 415 -4.57 29.98 9.52
C ALA A 415 -4.52 28.71 8.67
N HIS A 416 -5.14 28.72 7.49
CA HIS A 416 -5.09 27.62 6.53
C HIS A 416 -3.65 27.39 6.01
N ALA A 417 -2.95 28.46 5.63
CA ALA A 417 -1.54 28.38 5.22
C ALA A 417 -0.63 27.86 6.34
N ALA A 418 -0.86 28.31 7.58
CA ALA A 418 -0.11 27.81 8.74
C ALA A 418 -0.37 26.32 9.03
N ASN A 419 -1.64 25.88 8.95
CA ASN A 419 -1.99 24.46 9.10
C ASN A 419 -1.30 23.59 8.04
N LEU A 420 -1.23 24.07 6.80
CA LEU A 420 -0.51 23.38 5.72
C LEU A 420 1.00 23.27 6.03
N ALA A 421 1.65 24.36 6.46
CA ALA A 421 3.06 24.35 6.81
C ALA A 421 3.37 23.39 7.97
N ILE A 422 2.52 23.38 9.00
CA ILE A 422 2.63 22.45 10.13
C ILE A 422 2.44 21.01 9.67
N ALA A 423 1.47 20.74 8.79
CA ALA A 423 1.27 19.40 8.24
C ALA A 423 2.51 18.89 7.48
N ILE A 424 3.15 19.72 6.66
CA ILE A 424 4.39 19.35 5.95
C ILE A 424 5.52 18.99 6.94
N LEU A 425 5.70 19.78 7.99
CA LEU A 425 6.70 19.52 9.04
C LEU A 425 6.38 18.25 9.84
N LEU A 426 5.10 18.01 10.14
CA LEU A 426 4.64 16.81 10.84
C LEU A 426 4.83 15.55 10.01
N VAL A 427 4.60 15.58 8.69
CA VAL A 427 4.85 14.42 7.80
C VAL A 427 6.32 14.02 7.81
N GLN A 428 7.25 14.99 7.87
CA GLN A 428 8.68 14.70 8.01
C GLN A 428 9.00 14.00 9.33
N TYR A 429 8.29 14.35 10.40
CA TYR A 429 8.44 13.76 11.74
C TYR A 429 7.73 12.40 11.90
N SER A 430 6.56 12.23 11.28
CA SER A 430 5.70 11.05 11.36
C SER A 430 6.27 9.81 10.66
N LYS A 431 7.27 9.97 9.79
CA LYS A 431 8.05 8.85 9.19
C LYS A 431 8.70 7.89 10.23
N VAL A 432 8.59 8.19 11.53
CA VAL A 432 9.11 7.40 12.65
C VAL A 432 8.00 6.66 13.44
N LYS A 433 6.71 6.96 13.26
CA LYS A 433 5.64 6.42 14.13
C LYS A 433 4.48 5.81 13.33
N ASP A 434 4.47 4.47 13.23
CA ASP A 434 3.40 3.69 12.62
C ASP A 434 2.10 3.70 13.45
N ASN A 435 0.95 3.77 12.76
CA ASN A 435 -0.42 3.47 13.21
C ASN A 435 -1.29 4.58 13.87
N ALA A 436 -1.34 5.79 13.31
CA ALA A 436 -2.45 6.72 13.61
C ALA A 436 -3.47 6.74 12.46
N ASP A 437 -4.76 6.63 12.79
CA ASP A 437 -5.85 6.78 11.82
C ASP A 437 -5.90 8.24 11.33
N GLU A 438 -5.68 8.44 10.02
CA GLU A 438 -5.51 9.77 9.42
C GLU A 438 -6.75 10.65 9.60
N CYS A 439 -7.95 10.05 9.52
CA CYS A 439 -9.23 10.73 9.76
C CYS A 439 -9.35 11.22 11.20
N ALA A 440 -8.96 10.38 12.15
CA ALA A 440 -9.06 10.67 13.57
C ALA A 440 -8.07 11.77 13.98
N PHE A 441 -6.84 11.73 13.45
CA PHE A 441 -5.85 12.78 13.65
C PHE A 441 -6.31 14.12 13.06
N TYR A 442 -6.84 14.10 11.84
CA TYR A 442 -7.40 15.28 11.19
C TYR A 442 -8.55 15.89 12.00
N PHE A 443 -9.48 15.06 12.46
CA PHE A 443 -10.60 15.48 13.29
C PHE A 443 -10.13 16.18 14.58
N ILE A 444 -9.13 15.62 15.27
CA ILE A 444 -8.63 16.20 16.52
C ILE A 444 -7.93 17.52 16.27
N ASN A 445 -7.04 17.60 15.28
CA ASN A 445 -6.35 18.84 14.95
C ASN A 445 -7.36 19.97 14.69
N PHE A 446 -8.39 19.66 13.89
CA PHE A 446 -9.44 20.60 13.56
C PHE A 446 -10.36 20.93 14.75
N THR A 447 -10.65 19.96 15.62
CA THR A 447 -11.43 20.16 16.85
C THR A 447 -10.69 21.06 17.83
N LEU A 448 -9.39 20.83 18.05
CA LEU A 448 -8.55 21.67 18.90
C LEU A 448 -8.43 23.09 18.35
N ASP A 449 -8.31 23.23 17.03
CA ASP A 449 -8.28 24.54 16.35
C ASP A 449 -9.56 25.36 16.58
N THR A 450 -10.72 24.73 16.43
CA THR A 450 -12.03 25.41 16.47
C THR A 450 -12.56 25.63 17.89
N SER A 451 -12.09 24.83 18.86
CA SER A 451 -12.49 24.95 20.28
C SER A 451 -11.43 25.69 21.11
N PHE A 452 -10.36 25.00 21.47
CA PHE A 452 -9.27 25.53 22.28
C PHE A 452 -8.56 26.69 21.58
N GLY A 453 -8.38 26.63 20.27
CA GLY A 453 -7.77 27.70 19.49
C GLY A 453 -8.56 28.99 19.51
N VAL A 454 -9.90 28.93 19.46
CA VAL A 454 -10.75 30.14 19.58
C VAL A 454 -10.64 30.75 20.97
N ALA A 455 -10.63 29.92 22.02
CA ALA A 455 -10.43 30.40 23.40
C ALA A 455 -9.04 31.03 23.59
N LEU A 456 -8.00 30.43 23.02
CA LEU A 456 -6.64 30.95 23.07
C LEU A 456 -6.50 32.26 22.28
N ASN A 457 -7.12 32.37 21.11
CA ASN A 457 -7.18 33.60 20.33
C ASN A 457 -7.85 34.74 21.12
N TRP A 458 -8.96 34.46 21.81
CA TRP A 458 -9.63 35.41 22.69
C TRP A 458 -8.71 35.87 23.83
N PHE A 459 -8.04 34.93 24.50
CA PHE A 459 -7.13 35.22 25.60
C PHE A 459 -5.94 36.09 25.14
N LEU A 460 -5.27 35.69 24.06
CA LEU A 460 -4.12 36.43 23.50
C LEU A 460 -4.52 37.82 23.00
N LEU A 461 -5.71 37.95 22.41
CA LEU A 461 -6.25 39.25 22.04
C LEU A 461 -6.47 40.13 23.27
N HIS A 462 -7.06 39.58 24.34
CA HIS A 462 -7.28 40.31 25.58
C HIS A 462 -5.96 40.76 26.21
N CYS A 463 -4.94 39.89 26.26
CA CYS A 463 -3.59 40.25 26.69
C CYS A 463 -3.00 41.37 25.83
N SER A 464 -3.18 41.34 24.51
CA SER A 464 -2.69 42.38 23.60
C SER A 464 -3.35 43.74 23.87
N VAL A 465 -4.65 43.77 24.20
CA VAL A 465 -5.37 44.99 24.57
C VAL A 465 -4.87 45.52 25.91
N LEU A 466 -4.62 44.66 26.90
CA LEU A 466 -4.06 45.06 28.20
C LEU A 466 -2.66 45.67 28.04
N LEU A 467 -1.81 45.07 27.21
CA LEU A 467 -0.50 45.61 26.85
C LEU A 467 -0.63 46.96 26.13
N ALA A 468 -1.55 47.08 25.17
CA ALA A 468 -1.80 48.33 24.46
C ALA A 468 -2.30 49.45 25.39
N ARG A 469 -3.06 49.12 26.44
CA ARG A 469 -3.45 50.09 27.47
C ARG A 469 -2.24 50.49 28.31
N LYS A 470 -1.43 49.53 28.76
CA LYS A 470 -0.23 49.78 29.58
C LYS A 470 0.83 50.63 28.86
N PHE A 471 1.04 50.41 27.56
CA PHE A 471 2.01 51.14 26.74
C PHE A 471 1.40 52.28 25.90
N HIS A 472 0.13 52.61 26.14
CA HIS A 472 -0.60 53.70 25.47
C HIS A 472 -0.68 53.61 23.93
N TRP A 473 -0.77 52.41 23.36
CA TRP A 473 -0.95 52.18 21.94
C TRP A 473 -2.41 52.36 21.48
N LYS A 474 -2.79 53.61 21.18
CA LYS A 474 -4.16 54.00 20.80
C LYS A 474 -4.81 53.12 19.72
N ALA A 475 -4.05 52.62 18.75
CA ALA A 475 -4.56 51.81 17.64
C ALA A 475 -5.11 50.43 18.05
N LEU A 476 -4.70 49.91 19.22
CA LEU A 476 -4.98 48.52 19.66
C LEU A 476 -5.87 48.45 20.92
N GLN A 477 -6.22 49.59 21.53
CA GLN A 477 -6.96 49.61 22.80
C GLN A 477 -8.43 49.18 22.66
N VAL A 478 -9.03 49.39 21.48
CA VAL A 478 -10.42 49.05 21.18
C VAL A 478 -10.46 48.23 19.88
N PRO A 479 -10.58 46.90 19.97
CA PRO A 479 -10.78 46.04 18.82
C PRO A 479 -12.01 46.49 18.00
N GLY A 480 -11.88 46.53 16.67
CA GLY A 480 -13.00 46.90 15.78
C GLY A 480 -13.28 48.40 15.71
N TYR A 481 -12.49 49.25 16.38
CA TYR A 481 -12.50 50.69 16.17
C TYR A 481 -11.38 51.11 15.21
N TYR A 482 -11.73 51.90 14.19
CA TYR A 482 -10.82 52.30 13.12
C TYR A 482 -10.64 53.82 12.99
N GLY A 483 -11.14 54.59 13.95
CA GLY A 483 -11.21 56.05 13.85
C GLY A 483 -12.47 56.56 13.14
N ASP A 484 -12.76 57.85 13.34
CA ASP A 484 -13.79 58.60 12.64
C ASP A 484 -13.17 59.88 12.05
N PRO A 485 -12.87 59.96 10.74
CA PRO A 485 -13.11 58.97 9.68
C PRO A 485 -12.20 57.72 9.75
N ILE A 486 -12.61 56.63 9.10
CA ILE A 486 -11.90 55.34 9.10
C ILE A 486 -10.47 55.48 8.57
N GLN A 487 -9.49 55.08 9.39
CA GLN A 487 -8.06 55.09 9.05
C GLN A 487 -7.54 53.67 8.78
N THR A 488 -7.16 53.39 7.54
CA THR A 488 -6.63 52.08 7.12
C THR A 488 -5.38 51.65 7.89
N ARG A 489 -4.58 52.60 8.39
CA ARG A 489 -3.38 52.30 9.19
C ARG A 489 -3.73 51.59 10.51
N ILE A 490 -4.83 51.98 11.17
CA ILE A 490 -5.28 51.37 12.42
C ILE A 490 -5.74 49.94 12.15
N TRP A 491 -6.49 49.74 11.06
CA TRP A 491 -6.90 48.41 10.62
C TRP A 491 -5.71 47.52 10.28
N LEU A 492 -4.71 48.00 9.53
CA LEU A 492 -3.49 47.24 9.22
C LEU A 492 -2.74 46.83 10.49
N THR A 493 -2.68 47.72 11.49
CA THR A 493 -2.04 47.42 12.78
C THR A 493 -2.80 46.34 13.54
N GLN A 494 -4.14 46.45 13.62
CA GLN A 494 -4.97 45.42 14.24
C GLN A 494 -4.91 44.08 13.49
N LEU A 495 -4.87 44.11 12.16
CA LEU A 495 -4.70 42.92 11.33
C LEU A 495 -3.34 42.26 11.59
N GLY A 496 -2.26 43.04 11.63
CA GLY A 496 -0.92 42.51 11.91
C GLY A 496 -0.85 41.78 13.26
N VAL A 497 -1.40 42.40 14.32
CA VAL A 497 -1.48 41.76 15.65
C VAL A 497 -2.35 40.50 15.60
N TRP A 498 -3.49 40.55 14.89
CA TRP A 498 -4.37 39.41 14.73
C TRP A 498 -3.70 38.22 14.03
N LEU A 499 -2.91 38.46 12.98
CA LEU A 499 -2.15 37.41 12.29
C LEU A 499 -1.07 36.79 13.19
N VAL A 500 -0.41 37.60 14.03
CA VAL A 500 0.56 37.10 15.02
C VAL A 500 -0.12 36.24 16.07
N ILE A 501 -1.29 36.66 16.57
CA ILE A 501 -2.09 35.87 17.52
C ILE A 501 -2.45 34.51 16.91
N ILE A 502 -2.92 34.49 15.67
CA ILE A 502 -3.23 33.23 14.95
C ILE A 502 -2.01 32.32 14.89
N ILE A 503 -0.83 32.83 14.49
CA ILE A 503 0.40 32.03 14.43
C ILE A 503 0.76 31.47 15.81
N MET A 504 0.73 32.30 16.85
CA MET A 504 1.06 31.88 18.21
C MET A 504 0.12 30.77 18.69
N THR A 505 -1.18 30.93 18.47
CA THR A 505 -2.19 29.90 18.76
C THR A 505 -1.87 28.60 18.04
N LYS A 506 -1.54 28.65 16.74
CA LYS A 506 -1.19 27.48 15.94
C LYS A 506 0.06 26.76 16.45
N LEU A 507 1.10 27.51 16.81
CA LEU A 507 2.33 26.93 17.35
C LEU A 507 2.09 26.25 18.70
N ILE A 508 1.24 26.83 19.55
CA ILE A 508 0.87 26.24 20.85
C ILE A 508 0.06 24.96 20.64
N ILE A 509 -0.96 24.97 19.77
CA ILE A 509 -1.76 23.76 19.44
C ILE A 509 -0.87 22.67 18.85
N GLY A 510 0.00 23.01 17.89
CA GLY A 510 0.94 22.04 17.30
C GLY A 510 1.84 21.39 18.35
N ARG A 511 2.33 22.15 19.34
CA ARG A 511 3.11 21.61 20.46
C ARG A 511 2.27 20.71 21.38
N ILE A 512 1.02 21.05 21.65
CA ILE A 512 0.11 20.23 22.46
C ILE A 512 -0.12 18.87 21.78
N ILE A 513 -0.41 18.87 20.47
CA ILE A 513 -0.62 17.65 19.69
C ILE A 513 0.62 16.76 19.75
N LEU A 514 1.81 17.34 19.59
CA LEU A 514 3.07 16.59 19.69
C LEU A 514 3.33 16.01 21.08
N TRP A 515 2.97 16.73 22.14
CA TRP A 515 3.25 16.31 23.51
C TRP A 515 2.25 15.26 24.04
N PHE A 516 0.99 15.33 23.58
CA PHE A 516 -0.11 14.46 23.99
C PHE A 516 -0.59 13.51 22.89
N ASP A 517 0.25 13.22 21.89
CA ASP A 517 -0.04 12.33 20.77
C ASP A 517 -0.71 11.00 21.19
N THR A 518 -0.12 10.30 22.16
CA THR A 518 -0.63 8.98 22.62
C THR A 518 -2.05 9.03 23.20
N PRO A 519 -2.38 9.85 24.23
CA PRO A 519 -3.73 9.92 24.77
C PRO A 519 -4.74 10.49 23.77
N ILE A 520 -4.31 11.42 22.91
CA ILE A 520 -5.14 12.01 21.85
C ILE A 520 -5.58 10.93 20.86
N ASN A 521 -4.65 10.12 20.36
CA ASN A 521 -4.98 9.03 19.42
C ASN A 521 -5.84 7.95 20.07
N ALA A 522 -5.62 7.63 21.35
CA ALA A 522 -6.45 6.66 22.06
C ALA A 522 -7.92 7.13 22.16
N PHE A 523 -8.14 8.41 22.45
CA PHE A 523 -9.47 9.01 22.44
C PHE A 523 -10.10 9.03 21.05
N ALA A 524 -9.30 9.39 20.03
CA ALA A 524 -9.74 9.39 18.62
C ALA A 524 -10.25 8.01 18.20
N ASN A 525 -9.47 6.98 18.46
CA ASN A 525 -9.81 5.60 18.11
C ASN A 525 -11.09 5.15 18.83
N TRP A 526 -11.23 5.47 20.12
CA TRP A 526 -12.47 5.15 20.86
C TRP A 526 -13.71 5.85 20.28
N LEU A 527 -13.57 7.11 19.84
CA LEU A 527 -14.67 7.87 19.26
C LEU A 527 -15.12 7.32 17.90
N PHE A 528 -14.18 6.87 17.07
CA PHE A 528 -14.44 6.41 15.70
C PHE A 528 -14.55 4.89 15.56
N GLU A 529 -14.22 4.10 16.58
CA GLU A 529 -14.37 2.63 16.59
C GLU A 529 -15.78 2.17 16.14
N PRO A 530 -16.90 2.79 16.58
CA PRO A 530 -18.24 2.42 16.11
C PRO A 530 -18.50 2.69 14.63
N LEU A 531 -17.73 3.59 14.01
CA LEU A 531 -17.86 3.99 12.60
C LEU A 531 -16.94 3.18 11.67
N SER A 532 -16.06 2.33 12.22
CA SER A 532 -15.13 1.50 11.46
C SER A 532 -15.80 0.53 10.48
N GLU A 533 -17.07 0.18 10.71
CA GLU A 533 -17.88 -0.65 9.79
C GLU A 533 -18.42 0.15 8.58
N TYR A 534 -18.40 1.49 8.62
CA TYR A 534 -18.95 2.38 7.59
C TYR A 534 -17.95 3.46 7.14
N PRO A 535 -16.89 3.11 6.40
CA PRO A 535 -15.79 4.04 6.06
C PRO A 535 -16.23 5.27 5.25
N ARG A 536 -17.27 5.12 4.42
CA ARG A 536 -17.82 6.25 3.64
C ARG A 536 -18.57 7.25 4.52
N LEU A 537 -19.25 6.77 5.56
CA LEU A 537 -19.97 7.63 6.49
C LEU A 537 -18.99 8.38 7.39
N GLU A 538 -17.97 7.69 7.88
CA GLU A 538 -16.88 8.29 8.65
C GLU A 538 -16.20 9.44 7.88
N LEU A 539 -15.83 9.19 6.62
CA LEU A 539 -15.21 10.19 5.76
C LEU A 539 -16.08 11.45 5.58
N VAL A 540 -17.38 11.28 5.30
CA VAL A 540 -18.31 12.40 5.11
C VAL A 540 -18.50 13.19 6.42
N LEU A 541 -18.60 12.51 7.55
CA LEU A 541 -18.76 13.15 8.85
C LEU A 541 -17.51 13.95 9.23
N VAL A 542 -16.33 13.33 9.13
CA VAL A 542 -15.04 13.90 9.56
C VAL A 542 -14.57 15.01 8.64
N MET A 543 -14.72 14.85 7.32
CA MET A 543 -14.16 15.80 6.36
C MET A 543 -15.13 16.89 5.91
N ILE A 544 -16.44 16.69 6.08
CA ILE A 544 -17.45 17.64 5.58
C ILE A 544 -18.32 18.16 6.73
N ALA A 545 -19.08 17.28 7.39
CA ALA A 545 -20.10 17.72 8.35
C ALA A 545 -19.50 18.45 9.57
N CYS A 546 -18.55 17.82 10.26
CA CYS A 546 -17.92 18.42 11.43
C CYS A 546 -17.16 19.72 11.08
N PRO A 547 -16.35 19.77 10.01
CA PRO A 547 -15.69 21.00 9.60
C PRO A 547 -16.61 22.16 9.29
N VAL A 548 -17.71 21.90 8.58
CA VAL A 548 -18.72 22.94 8.30
C VAL A 548 -19.29 23.50 9.60
N THR A 549 -19.79 22.62 10.48
CA THR A 549 -20.46 23.06 11.72
C THR A 549 -19.50 23.83 12.64
N MET A 550 -18.29 23.34 12.85
CA MET A 550 -17.35 24.00 13.76
C MET A 550 -16.79 25.29 13.18
N ASN A 551 -16.55 25.38 11.86
CA ASN A 551 -16.15 26.64 11.25
C ASN A 551 -17.26 27.70 11.39
N ILE A 552 -18.53 27.33 11.19
CA ILE A 552 -19.66 28.23 11.41
C ILE A 552 -19.62 28.81 12.84
N VAL A 553 -19.44 27.95 13.85
CA VAL A 553 -19.32 28.37 15.25
C VAL A 553 -18.09 29.25 15.46
N GLN A 554 -16.93 28.87 14.91
CA GLN A 554 -15.68 29.61 15.03
C GLN A 554 -15.80 31.04 14.49
N PHE A 555 -16.32 31.22 13.27
CA PHE A 555 -16.51 32.56 12.70
C PHE A 555 -17.51 33.38 13.50
N TRP A 556 -18.60 32.76 13.97
CA TRP A 556 -19.59 33.44 14.80
C TRP A 556 -18.99 33.96 16.11
N VAL A 557 -18.24 33.11 16.82
CA VAL A 557 -17.61 33.45 18.10
C VAL A 557 -16.47 34.43 17.91
N THR A 558 -15.63 34.26 16.89
CA THR A 558 -14.50 35.14 16.61
C THR A 558 -14.94 36.57 16.30
N ASP A 559 -16.00 36.71 15.52
CA ASP A 559 -16.59 38.01 15.25
C ASP A 559 -17.11 38.71 16.52
N ASN A 560 -17.54 37.98 17.55
CA ASN A 560 -18.03 38.59 18.80
C ASN A 560 -16.94 39.36 19.56
N PHE A 561 -15.68 38.91 19.53
CA PHE A 561 -14.61 39.58 20.26
C PHE A 561 -13.71 40.46 19.39
N LEU A 562 -13.80 40.35 18.06
CA LEU A 562 -13.17 41.30 17.13
C LEU A 562 -14.00 42.56 16.91
N LYS A 563 -15.32 42.47 17.12
CA LYS A 563 -16.24 43.60 17.06
C LYS A 563 -16.07 44.51 18.29
N LYS A 564 -16.24 45.81 18.07
CA LYS A 564 -16.30 46.83 19.13
C LYS A 564 -17.51 46.59 20.04
N HIS A 565 -17.30 46.52 21.36
CA HIS A 565 -18.37 46.54 22.37
C HIS A 565 -18.55 47.92 22.99
N ASP A 566 -19.79 48.24 23.38
CA ASP A 566 -20.13 49.51 24.02
C ASP A 566 -19.42 49.71 25.38
N SER A 567 -19.04 48.61 26.05
CA SER A 567 -18.25 48.63 27.28
C SER A 567 -16.81 49.10 27.08
N ASP A 568 -16.21 48.80 25.91
CA ASP A 568 -14.83 49.16 25.60
C ASP A 568 -14.68 50.65 25.29
N GLN A 569 -15.75 51.27 24.77
CA GLN A 569 -15.82 52.70 24.56
C GLN A 569 -15.79 53.47 25.88
N LYS A 570 -16.57 53.04 26.89
CA LYS A 570 -16.58 53.66 28.22
C LYS A 570 -15.19 53.61 28.89
N ALA A 571 -14.51 52.47 28.79
CA ALA A 571 -13.16 52.29 29.36
C ALA A 571 -12.06 53.10 28.62
N ALA A 572 -12.25 53.38 27.32
CA ALA A 572 -11.35 54.23 26.54
C ALA A 572 -11.60 55.72 26.82
N ASP A 573 -12.86 56.12 26.96
CA ASP A 573 -13.27 57.50 27.24
C ASP A 573 -12.92 57.91 28.70
N GLU A 574 -13.03 57.00 29.68
CA GLU A 574 -12.59 57.25 31.08
C GLU A 574 -11.07 57.45 31.23
N ASN A 575 -10.26 56.87 30.33
CA ASN A 575 -8.79 57.01 30.35
C ASN A 575 -8.26 58.18 29.51
N THR A 576 -9.15 59.00 28.95
CA THR A 576 -8.77 60.23 28.26
C THR A 576 -8.90 61.39 29.24
N PRO A 577 -7.86 62.20 29.52
CA PRO A 577 -7.99 63.30 30.48
C PRO A 577 -9.06 64.28 30.00
N LEU A 578 -10.08 64.48 30.84
CA LEU A 578 -11.06 65.55 30.71
C LEU A 578 -10.33 66.89 30.60
N HIS A 579 -10.29 67.46 29.41
CA HIS A 579 -9.95 68.86 29.26
C HIS A 579 -11.20 69.70 29.57
N LYS A 580 -11.19 70.41 30.70
CA LYS A 580 -12.03 71.58 30.99
C LYS A 580 -11.23 72.53 31.88
N PRO A 581 -11.47 73.86 31.89
CA PRO A 581 -12.30 74.69 31.02
C PRO A 581 -11.53 75.92 30.46
N HIS A 582 -12.10 76.63 29.48
CA HIS A 582 -11.84 78.07 29.34
C HIS A 582 -13.16 78.81 29.52
N ASP A 583 -13.45 79.14 30.77
CA ASP A 583 -14.25 80.32 31.11
C ASP A 583 -13.30 81.52 31.07
N THR A 584 -13.67 82.56 30.32
CA THR A 584 -13.22 83.93 30.59
C THR A 584 -14.43 84.84 30.49
N TYR A 585 -14.78 85.41 31.64
CA TYR A 585 -15.72 86.50 31.82
C TYR A 585 -15.14 87.81 31.26
N VAL A 586 -16.03 88.65 30.71
CA VAL A 586 -15.97 90.12 30.46
C VAL A 586 -14.88 90.62 29.52
#